data_AF-A0A8T4D8Y3-F1
#
_entry.id   AF-A0A8T4D8Y3-F1
#
_cell.length_a   1.000
_cell.length_b   1.000
_cell.length_c   1.000
_cell.angle_alpha   90.00
_cell.angle_beta   90.00
_cell.angle_gamma   90.00
#
_symmetry.space_group_name_H-M   'P 1'
#
loop_
_entity.id
_entity.type
_entity.pdbx_description
1 polymer ?
#
loop_
_entity_poly.entity_id
_entity_poly.type
_entity_poly.pdbx_seq_one_letter_code
_entity_poly.pdbx_strand_id
1 'polypeptide(L)' 'MDREARKTDKQNPKQAICASCGKEVVEGEYIEYQGRILCADCYLAELEENVDIGAQDSCGAG' A
#
# COMPACT_ATOMS: atom_id res chain seq x y z
N MET A 1 -11.46 -21.76 -43.60
CA MET A 1 -10.49 -20.70 -43.24
C MET A 1 -11.18 -19.89 -42.17
N ASP A 2 -10.89 -20.21 -40.91
CA ASP A 2 -11.60 -19.60 -39.78
C ASP A 2 -10.53 -18.97 -38.88
N ARG A 3 -10.14 -17.79 -39.37
CA ARG A 3 -9.52 -16.68 -38.63
C ARG A 3 -10.59 -16.29 -37.60
N GLU A 4 -10.32 -16.22 -36.29
CA GLU A 4 -10.13 -14.93 -35.63
C GLU A 4 -9.77 -15.10 -34.13
N ALA A 5 -8.63 -14.50 -33.78
CA ALA A 5 -8.39 -13.76 -32.53
C ALA A 5 -8.71 -14.42 -31.17
N ARG A 6 -7.89 -15.40 -30.75
CA ARG A 6 -7.54 -15.51 -29.32
C ARG A 6 -6.68 -14.30 -28.96
N LYS A 7 -7.33 -13.19 -28.63
CA LYS A 7 -6.67 -12.06 -27.98
C LYS A 7 -6.19 -12.58 -26.64
N THR A 8 -4.92 -12.98 -26.57
CA THR A 8 -4.18 -13.10 -25.33
C THR A 8 -4.47 -11.84 -24.54
N ASP A 9 -5.20 -12.01 -23.43
CA ASP A 9 -5.40 -11.02 -22.40
C ASP A 9 -4.00 -10.51 -22.03
N LYS A 10 -3.64 -9.39 -22.63
CA LYS A 10 -2.33 -8.77 -22.49
C LYS A 10 -2.29 -8.29 -21.06
N GLN A 11 -1.73 -9.14 -20.19
CA GLN A 11 -1.14 -8.84 -18.89
C GLN A 11 -1.37 -7.39 -18.49
N ASN A 12 -2.58 -7.05 -18.05
CA ASN A 12 -2.73 -5.82 -17.30
C ASN A 12 -1.86 -6.06 -16.06
N PRO A 13 -0.80 -5.28 -15.84
CA PRO A 13 -0.09 -5.37 -14.58
C PRO A 13 -1.15 -5.22 -13.52
N LYS A 14 -1.23 -6.14 -12.55
CA LYS A 14 -2.29 -6.09 -11.55
C LYS A 14 -2.11 -4.78 -10.79
N GLN A 15 -2.99 -3.82 -11.05
CA GLN A 15 -3.02 -2.53 -10.37
C GLN A 15 -4.01 -2.67 -9.22
N ALA A 16 -3.62 -2.27 -8.03
CA ALA A 16 -4.48 -2.15 -6.87
C ALA A 16 -4.62 -0.67 -6.49
N ILE A 17 -5.63 -0.35 -5.69
CA ILE A 17 -5.89 1.03 -5.24
C ILE A 17 -5.68 1.06 -3.73
N CYS A 18 -4.88 2.01 -3.26
CA CYS A 18 -4.67 2.24 -1.84
C CYS A 18 -6.01 2.61 -1.17
N ALA A 19 -6.41 1.86 -0.15
CA ALA A 19 -7.64 2.07 0.59
C ALA A 19 -7.61 3.32 1.48
N SER A 20 -6.41 3.88 1.77
CA SER A 20 -6.25 5.07 2.59
C SER A 20 -6.24 6.36 1.74
N CYS A 21 -5.41 6.43 0.71
CA CYS A 21 -5.26 7.64 -0.11
C CYS A 21 -5.88 7.56 -1.52
N GLY A 22 -6.33 6.38 -1.97
CA GLY A 22 -6.91 6.18 -3.30
C GLY A 22 -5.89 6.14 -4.45
N LYS A 23 -4.58 6.07 -4.16
CA LYS A 23 -3.53 6.02 -5.17
C LYS A 23 -3.50 4.66 -5.87
N GLU A 24 -3.45 4.65 -7.20
CA GLU A 24 -3.18 3.46 -8.00
C GLU A 24 -1.72 3.01 -7.81
N VAL A 25 -1.56 1.75 -7.45
CA VAL A 25 -0.29 1.10 -7.13
C VAL A 25 -0.22 -0.23 -7.86
N VAL A 26 0.96 -0.59 -8.37
CA VAL A 26 1.14 -1.85 -9.12
C VAL A 26 1.50 -3.00 -8.18
N GLU A 27 1.23 -4.24 -8.62
CA GLU A 27 1.65 -5.45 -7.91
C GLU A 27 3.16 -5.41 -7.63
N GLY A 28 3.51 -5.41 -6.35
CA GLY A 28 4.88 -5.24 -5.85
C GLY A 28 5.17 -3.90 -5.15
N GLU A 29 4.35 -2.86 -5.40
CA GLU A 29 4.46 -1.54 -4.75
C GLU A 29 3.40 -1.27 -3.68
N TYR A 30 2.48 -2.22 -3.48
CA TYR A 30 1.44 -2.14 -2.44
C TYR A 30 1.65 -3.18 -1.35
N ILE A 31 1.23 -2.85 -0.13
CA ILE A 31 1.30 -3.71 1.04
C ILE A 31 -0.13 -4.00 1.52
N GLU A 32 -0.41 -5.27 1.80
CA GLU A 32 -1.67 -5.66 2.42
C GLU A 32 -1.52 -5.57 3.95
N TYR A 33 -2.21 -4.61 4.55
CA TYR A 33 -2.18 -4.35 6.00
C TYR A 33 -3.61 -4.39 6.55
N GLN A 34 -3.83 -5.22 7.58
CA GLN A 34 -5.15 -5.45 8.18
C GLN A 34 -6.26 -5.82 7.16
N GLY A 35 -5.91 -6.53 6.08
CA GLY A 35 -6.84 -6.90 5.01
C GLY A 35 -7.22 -5.75 4.06
N ARG A 36 -6.46 -4.65 4.07
CA ARG A 36 -6.61 -3.53 3.14
C ARG A 36 -5.31 -3.34 2.35
N ILE A 37 -5.44 -2.98 1.07
CA ILE A 37 -4.28 -2.64 0.24
C ILE A 37 -3.88 -1.19 0.54
N LEU A 38 -2.64 -0.96 0.91
CA LEU A 38 -2.07 0.36 1.16
C LEU A 38 -0.83 0.58 0.28
N CYS A 39 -0.59 1.83 -0.12
CA CYS A 39 0.69 2.20 -0.74
C CYS A 39 1.79 2.26 0.32
N ALA A 40 3.06 2.17 -0.12
CA ALA A 40 4.22 2.22 0.78
C ALA A 40 4.18 3.40 1.76
N ASP A 41 3.82 4.61 1.30
CA ASP A 41 3.71 5.79 2.17
C ASP A 41 2.66 5.63 3.28
N CYS A 42 1.44 5.21 2.93
CA CYS A 42 0.36 5.02 3.90
C CYS A 42 0.66 3.86 4.85
N TYR A 43 1.28 2.79 4.35
CA TYR A 43 1.70 1.67 5.19
C TYR A 43 2.78 2.08 6.19
N LEU A 44 3.78 2.86 5.77
CA LEU A 44 4.82 3.39 6.66
C LEU A 44 4.23 4.33 7.71
N ALA A 45 3.33 5.23 7.32
CA ALA A 45 2.65 6.13 8.25
C ALA A 45 1.86 5.36 9.33
N GLU A 46 1.11 4.33 8.94
CA GLU A 46 0.40 3.45 9.88
C GLU A 46 1.37 2.65 10.76
N LEU A 47 2.51 2.21 10.21
CA LEU A 47 3.52 1.50 10.99
C LEU A 47 4.20 2.40 12.03
N GLU A 48 4.56 3.62 11.63
CA GLU A 48 5.20 4.62 12.50
C GLU A 48 4.25 5.09 13.59
N GLU A 49 2.96 5.29 13.29
CA GLU A 49 1.96 5.69 14.30
C GLU A 49 1.73 4.59 15.35
N ASN A 50 1.91 3.32 14.99
CA ASN A 50 1.85 2.19 15.92
C ASN A 50 3.17 1.97 16.70
N VAL A 51 4.23 2.73 16.42
CA VAL A 51 5.42 2.77 17.30
C VAL A 51 5.12 3.71 18.45
N ASP A 52 4.49 3.13 19.48
CA ASP A 52 4.29 3.73 20.78
C ASP A 52 5.57 4.47 21.22
N ILE A 53 5.48 5.80 21.29
CA ILE A 53 6.48 6.71 21.85
C ILE A 53 6.67 6.32 23.32
N GLY A 54 7.51 5.32 23.55
CA GLY A 54 8.04 4.93 24.85
C GLY A 54 9.21 5.82 25.27
N ALA A 55 9.11 7.15 25.09
CA ALA A 55 10.09 8.10 25.60
C ALA A 55 9.40 9.40 26.03
N GLN A 56 8.42 9.26 26.92
CA GLN A 56 8.16 10.28 27.91
C GLN A 56 9.33 10.28 28.91
N ASP A 57 10.27 11.20 28.76
CA ASP A 57 11.02 11.72 29.89
C ASP A 57 10.92 13.24 29.87
N SER A 58 9.76 13.72 30.31
CA SER A 58 9.61 15.05 30.85
C SER A 58 10.35 15.11 32.19
N CYS A 59 11.55 15.66 32.20
CA CYS A 59 12.08 16.32 33.39
C CYS A 59 12.60 17.70 32.99
N GLY A 60 11.73 18.70 33.12
CA GLY A 60 12.15 20.08 33.27
C GLY A 60 12.88 20.21 34.61
N ALA A 61 14.05 20.84 34.59
CA ALA A 61 14.68 21.44 35.76
C ALA A 61 14.90 22.91 35.41
N GLY A 62 14.42 23.77 36.30
CA GLY A 62 14.45 25.23 36.17
C GLY A 62 15.75 25.86 36.60
#